data_AF-A0A915CYG6-F1
#
_entry.id   AF-A0A915CYG6-F1
#
_cell.length_a   1.000
_cell.length_b   1.000
_cell.length_c   1.000
_cell.angle_alpha   90.00
_cell.angle_beta   90.00
_cell.angle_gamma   90.00
#
_symmetry.space_group_name_H-M   'P 1'
#
loop_
_entity.id
_entity.type
_entity.pdbx_description
1 polymer ?
#
loop_
_entity_poly.entity_id
_entity_poly.type
_entity_poly.pdbx_seq_one_letter_code
_entity_poly.pdbx_strand_id
1 'polypeptide(L)'
;MSCFTSTKAWMQLTQGILLHNNAIPHKGGIIFAAIGEKGWQVLHHPANFPTEAPTDYHVSRSLSNWQQGTFFKEFEDVVAKIKA
;
A
#
# COMPACT_ATOMS: atom_id res chain seq x y z
N MET A 1 11.21 -37.62 12.21
CA MET A 1 9.89 -37.59 11.53
C MET A 1 9.06 -36.58 12.32
N SER A 2 8.59 -35.45 11.84
CA SER A 2 8.21 -34.99 10.51
C SER A 2 8.71 -33.57 10.26
N CYS A 3 9.35 -33.40 9.11
CA CYS A 3 9.65 -32.10 8.50
C CYS A 3 8.34 -31.34 8.25
N PHE A 4 8.24 -30.10 8.72
CA PHE A 4 7.12 -29.18 8.46
C PHE A 4 7.12 -28.78 6.97
N THR A 5 6.60 -29.64 6.10
CA THR A 5 6.29 -29.28 4.71
C THR A 5 4.86 -28.74 4.63
N SER A 6 4.65 -27.48 5.01
CA SER A 6 3.44 -26.77 4.59
C SER A 6 3.68 -25.26 4.55
N THR A 7 4.36 -24.78 3.52
CA THR A 7 4.47 -23.34 3.22
C THR A 7 3.10 -22.70 2.93
N LYS A 8 2.08 -23.49 2.57
CA LYS A 8 0.70 -23.03 2.37
C LYS A 8 -0.01 -22.62 3.67
N ALA A 9 0.28 -23.29 4.79
CA ALA A 9 -0.39 -23.00 6.06
C ALA A 9 0.02 -21.63 6.66
N TRP A 10 1.25 -21.18 6.42
CA TRP A 10 1.73 -19.89 6.91
C TRP A 10 1.13 -18.71 6.11
N MET A 11 0.94 -18.89 4.80
CA MET A 11 0.25 -17.91 3.94
C MET A 11 -1.25 -17.75 4.27
N GLN A 12 -1.87 -18.78 4.86
CA GLN A 12 -3.30 -18.74 5.24
C GLN A 12 -3.55 -18.17 6.65
N LEU A 13 -2.51 -17.91 7.45
CA LEU A 13 -2.65 -17.47 8.86
C LEU A 13 -2.31 -16.00 9.09
N THR A 14 -1.73 -15.29 8.12
CA THR A 14 -1.40 -13.87 8.28
C THR A 14 -2.59 -13.01 7.84
N GLN A 15 -3.45 -12.68 8.79
CA GLN A 15 -4.36 -11.54 8.68
C GLN A 15 -3.58 -10.32 8.17
N GLY A 16 -4.05 -9.69 7.09
CA GLY A 16 -3.38 -8.51 6.52
C GLY A 16 -3.40 -7.34 7.50
N ILE A 17 -2.29 -6.60 7.58
CA ILE A 17 -2.22 -5.35 8.34
C ILE A 17 -2.13 -4.19 7.34
N LEU A 18 -3.09 -3.27 7.41
CA LEU A 18 -3.20 -2.12 6.52
C LEU A 18 -2.73 -0.86 7.24
N LEU A 19 -1.71 -0.21 6.70
CA LEU A 19 -1.26 1.13 7.09
C LEU A 19 -1.63 2.11 5.98
N HIS A 20 -2.48 3.08 6.28
CA HIS A 20 -2.85 4.16 5.36
C HIS A 20 -2.97 5.49 6.09
N ASN A 21 -2.93 6.61 5.35
CA ASN A 21 -3.12 7.93 5.93
C ASN A 21 -4.61 8.20 6.29
N ASN A 22 -4.84 9.17 7.16
CA ASN A 22 -6.18 9.57 7.63
C ASN A 22 -6.94 10.50 6.67
N ALA A 23 -6.73 10.36 5.36
CA ALA A 23 -7.47 11.13 4.37
C ALA A 23 -8.99 10.89 4.51
N ILE A 24 -9.81 11.90 4.20
CA ILE A 24 -11.28 11.81 4.35
C ILE A 24 -11.86 10.57 3.65
N PRO A 25 -11.44 10.22 2.41
CA PRO A 25 -11.93 9.02 1.75
C PRO A 25 -11.66 7.73 2.53
N HIS A 26 -10.54 7.64 3.26
CA HIS A 26 -10.13 6.43 3.98
C HIS A 26 -10.81 6.26 5.35
N LYS A 27 -11.47 7.31 5.87
CA LYS A 27 -12.13 7.30 7.18
C LYS A 27 -13.63 7.01 7.12
N GLY A 28 -14.17 6.75 5.92
CA GLY A 28 -15.59 6.45 5.75
C GLY A 28 -15.97 5.08 6.31
N GLY A 29 -17.15 4.97 6.93
CA GLY A 29 -17.65 3.69 7.47
C GLY A 29 -17.74 2.57 6.42
N ILE A 30 -18.06 2.92 5.16
CA ILE A 30 -18.08 1.99 4.02
C ILE A 30 -16.70 1.37 3.79
N ILE A 31 -15.63 2.15 3.94
CA ILE A 31 -14.25 1.66 3.77
C ILE A 31 -13.87 0.71 4.90
N PHE A 32 -14.17 1.06 6.15
CA PHE A 32 -13.91 0.15 7.27
C PHE A 32 -14.70 -1.16 7.19
N ALA A 33 -15.94 -1.12 6.70
CA ALA A 33 -16.72 -2.33 6.43
C ALA A 33 -16.02 -3.22 5.39
N ALA A 34 -15.58 -2.64 4.26
CA ALA A 34 -14.85 -3.38 3.24
C ALA A 34 -13.50 -3.95 3.73
N ILE A 35 -12.77 -3.21 4.57
CA ILE A 35 -11.52 -3.69 5.21
C ILE A 35 -11.83 -4.86 6.15
N GLY A 36 -12.90 -4.76 6.93
CA GLY A 36 -13.37 -5.82 7.84
C GLY A 36 -13.77 -7.10 7.08
N GLU A 37 -14.49 -6.97 5.97
CA GLU A 37 -14.86 -8.09 5.09
C GLU A 37 -13.63 -8.84 4.53
N LYS A 38 -12.53 -8.12 4.29
CA LYS A 38 -11.25 -8.72 3.86
C LYS A 38 -10.45 -9.34 5.00
N GLY A 39 -10.90 -9.16 6.25
CA GLY A 39 -10.13 -9.57 7.41
C GLY A 39 -8.78 -8.84 7.43
N TRP A 40 -8.79 -7.50 7.35
CA TRP A 40 -7.57 -6.72 7.55
C TRP A 40 -7.66 -5.93 8.86
N GLN A 41 -6.53 -5.80 9.55
CA GLN A 41 -6.38 -4.93 10.71
C GLN A 41 -5.83 -3.58 10.25
N VAL A 42 -6.44 -2.48 10.70
CA VAL A 42 -5.95 -1.12 10.38
C VAL A 42 -5.00 -0.65 11.48
N LEU A 43 -3.79 -0.25 11.11
CA LEU A 43 -2.86 0.40 12.04
C LEU A 43 -3.27 1.86 12.26
N HIS A 44 -3.15 2.29 13.51
CA HIS A 44 -3.36 3.69 13.87
C HIS A 44 -2.26 4.55 13.23
N HIS A 45 -2.67 5.52 12.41
CA HIS A 45 -1.80 6.55 11.83
C HIS A 45 -2.25 7.91 12.38
N PRO A 46 -1.36 8.83 12.79
CA PRO A 46 -1.74 10.16 13.20
C PRO A 46 -2.18 11.01 12.00
N ALA A 47 -2.86 12.13 12.27
CA ALA A 47 -3.33 13.00 11.20
C ALA A 47 -2.16 13.75 10.53
N ASN A 48 -2.11 13.72 9.20
CA ASN A 48 -1.30 14.60 8.35
C ASN A 48 0.21 14.62 8.65
N PHE A 49 0.81 13.46 8.89
CA PHE A 49 2.27 13.32 9.00
C PHE A 49 2.85 12.59 7.77
N PRO A 50 3.42 13.32 6.77
CA PRO A 50 3.97 12.73 5.55
C PRO A 50 5.20 11.83 5.82
N THR A 51 5.89 12.04 6.94
CA THR A 51 7.08 11.26 7.30
C THR A 51 6.75 9.88 7.87
N GLU A 52 5.47 9.60 8.13
CA GLU A 52 5.05 8.37 8.81
C GLU A 52 4.50 7.30 7.87
N ALA A 53 4.15 7.66 6.64
CA ALA A 53 3.69 6.71 5.65
C ALA A 53 4.86 6.18 4.80
N PRO A 54 5.19 4.87 4.83
CA PRO A 54 6.26 4.28 4.03
C PRO A 54 6.17 4.60 2.54
N THR A 55 4.94 4.68 2.03
CA THR A 55 4.67 5.10 0.65
C THR A 55 5.22 6.50 0.38
N ASP A 56 5.02 7.47 1.27
CA ASP A 56 5.40 8.85 1.04
C ASP A 56 6.92 9.05 1.10
N TYR A 57 7.59 8.54 2.15
CA TYR A 57 9.01 8.82 2.36
C TYR A 57 9.96 7.87 1.61
N HIS A 58 9.51 6.67 1.22
CA HIS A 58 10.31 5.75 0.41
C HIS A 58 9.83 5.68 -1.05
N VAL A 59 8.61 5.21 -1.29
CA VAL A 59 8.14 4.91 -2.66
C VAL A 59 7.99 6.18 -3.49
N SER A 60 7.22 7.16 -3.03
CA SER A 60 6.97 8.42 -3.72
C SER A 60 8.24 9.25 -3.87
N ARG A 61 9.12 9.24 -2.87
CA ARG A 61 10.44 9.89 -2.96
C ARG A 61 11.31 9.26 -4.05
N SER A 62 11.46 7.94 -4.06
CA SER A 62 12.23 7.25 -5.10
C SER A 62 11.61 7.41 -6.48
N LEU A 63 10.28 7.38 -6.57
CA LEU A 63 9.56 7.62 -7.81
C LEU A 63 9.82 9.03 -8.36
N SER A 64 9.75 10.05 -7.50
CA SER A 64 10.05 11.44 -7.88
C SER A 64 11.47 11.59 -8.44
N ASN A 65 12.45 10.96 -7.79
CA ASN A 65 13.84 10.95 -8.28
C ASN A 65 13.96 10.25 -9.64
N TRP A 66 13.26 9.14 -9.85
CA TRP A 66 13.30 8.39 -11.10
C TRP A 66 12.53 9.08 -12.26
N GLN A 67 11.48 9.85 -11.94
CA GLN A 67 10.72 10.63 -12.93
C GLN A 67 11.40 11.97 -13.28
N GLN A 68 12.42 12.39 -12.53
CA GLN A 68 13.05 13.69 -12.73
C GLN A 68 13.59 13.85 -14.16
N GLY A 69 13.18 14.93 -14.84
CA GLY A 69 13.60 15.21 -16.21
C GLY A 69 12.85 14.44 -17.30
N THR A 70 11.81 13.67 -16.95
CA THR A 70 10.94 13.01 -17.93
C THR A 70 9.75 13.89 -18.31
N PHE A 71 9.35 13.83 -19.58
CA PHE A 71 8.14 14.48 -20.09
C PHE A 71 7.28 13.44 -20.79
N PHE A 72 5.99 13.45 -20.48
CA PHE A 72 5.00 12.53 -21.05
C PHE A 72 4.05 13.33 -21.93
N LYS A 73 3.69 12.79 -23.09
CA LYS A 73 2.74 13.43 -24.00
C LYS A 73 1.34 12.93 -23.74
N GLU A 74 1.21 11.61 -23.57
CA GLU A 74 -0.06 10.94 -23.33
C GLU A 74 -0.04 10.18 -22.00
N PHE A 75 -1.23 9.86 -21.50
CA PHE A 75 -1.38 9.10 -20.25
C PHE A 75 -0.80 7.68 -20.38
N GLU A 76 -0.91 7.08 -21.56
CA GLU A 76 -0.38 5.75 -21.88
C GLU A 76 1.14 5.70 -21.71
N ASP A 77 1.85 6.78 -22.02
CA ASP A 77 3.30 6.88 -21.84
C ASP A 77 3.66 6.77 -20.35
N VAL A 78 2.88 7.42 -19.47
CA VAL A 78 3.06 7.38 -18.02
C VAL A 78 2.85 5.96 -17.51
N VAL A 79 1.76 5.30 -17.94
CA VAL A 79 1.40 3.94 -17.51
C VAL A 79 2.45 2.94 -17.98
N ALA A 80 2.88 3.02 -19.24
CA ALA A 80 3.92 2.16 -19.79
C ALA A 80 5.25 2.34 -19.02
N LYS A 81 5.61 3.59 -18.71
CA LYS A 81 6.83 3.91 -17.98
C LYS A 81 6.82 3.35 -16.56
N ILE A 82 5.71 3.49 -15.82
CA ILE A 82 5.57 2.97 -14.44
C ILE A 82 5.54 1.43 -14.38
N LYS A 83 5.02 0.77 -15.42
CA LYS A 83 4.92 -0.70 -15.50
C LYS A 83 6.16 -1.40 -16.04
N ALA A 84 7.11 -0.64 -16.60
CA ALA A 84 8.36 -1.14 -17.17
C ALA A 84 9.33 -1.59 -16.07
#